data_AF-A0A6G3WZP9-F1
#
_entry.id   AF-A0A6G3WZP9-F1
#
_cell.length_a   1.000
_cell.length_b   1.000
_cell.length_c   1.000
_cell.angle_alpha   90.00
_cell.angle_beta   90.00
_cell.angle_gamma   90.00
#
_symmetry.space_group_name_H-M   'P 1'
#
loop_
_entity.id
_entity.type
_entity.pdbx_description
1 polymer ?
#
loop_
_entity_poly.entity_id
_entity_poly.type
_entity_poly.pdbx_seq_one_letter_code
_entity_poly.pdbx_strand_id
1 'polypeptide(L)'
;LLWLADGHEVHICDEELRRDAPRLVDYCLRHGIDVINVTPTYAQQLVAEGLLEDPERRPALVLLGGEAVTPTLWQRLAETEGTVGYNL
;
A
#
# COMPACT_ATOMS: atom_id res chain seq x y z
N LEU A 1 -9.20 -5.02 12.68
CA LEU A 1 -9.91 -5.99 13.54
C LEU A 1 -10.15 -7.32 12.83
N LEU A 2 -10.91 -7.39 11.73
CA LEU A 2 -11.16 -8.67 11.02
C LEU A 2 -9.86 -9.42 10.67
N TRP A 3 -8.87 -8.75 10.08
CA TRP A 3 -7.53 -9.29 9.79
C TRP A 3 -6.84 -9.97 10.99
N LEU A 4 -6.92 -9.38 12.20
CA LEU A 4 -6.35 -9.96 13.43
C LEU A 4 -7.11 -11.22 13.89
N ALA A 5 -8.43 -11.28 13.64
CA ALA A 5 -9.22 -12.47 13.92
C ALA A 5 -8.93 -13.61 12.91
N ASP A 6 -8.50 -13.23 11.70
CA ASP A 6 -8.00 -14.11 10.64
C ASP A 6 -6.48 -14.33 10.71
N GLY A 7 -5.87 -14.10 11.89
CA GLY A 7 -4.47 -14.44 12.18
C GLY A 7 -3.38 -13.58 11.54
N HIS A 8 -3.72 -12.50 10.84
CA HIS A 8 -2.72 -11.62 10.19
C HIS A 8 -1.99 -10.73 11.22
N GLU A 9 -0.72 -10.40 10.96
CA GLU A 9 0.05 -9.44 11.76
C GLU A 9 -0.37 -7.98 11.48
N VAL A 10 -0.20 -7.09 12.46
CA VAL A 10 -0.41 -5.64 12.29
C VAL A 10 0.84 -4.89 12.71
N HIS A 11 1.52 -4.32 11.71
CA HIS A 11 2.73 -3.54 11.89
C HIS A 11 2.39 -2.12 12.36
N ILE A 12 2.76 -1.78 13.60
CA ILE A 12 2.54 -0.45 14.16
C ILE A 12 3.68 0.47 13.71
N CYS A 13 3.40 1.31 12.71
CA CYS A 13 4.29 2.40 12.29
C CYS A 13 4.09 3.63 13.18
N ASP A 14 5.18 4.31 13.55
CA ASP A 14 5.11 5.61 14.23
C ASP A 14 4.81 6.77 13.24
N GLU A 15 4.51 7.95 13.78
CA GLU A 15 4.12 9.13 13.02
C GLU A 15 5.29 9.78 12.26
N GLU A 16 6.55 9.42 12.55
CA GLU A 16 7.71 9.87 11.76
C GLU A 16 7.87 9.00 10.52
N LEU A 17 7.86 7.68 10.68
CA LEU A 17 7.87 6.70 9.59
C LEU A 17 6.67 6.90 8.66
N ARG A 18 5.47 7.19 9.20
CA ARG A 18 4.27 7.47 8.41
C ARG A 18 4.32 8.79 7.63
N ARG A 19 5.28 9.67 7.90
CA ARG A 19 5.50 10.92 7.14
C ARG A 19 6.64 10.79 6.12
N ASP A 20 7.55 9.85 6.32
CA ASP A 20 8.67 9.55 5.44
C ASP A 20 8.29 8.42 4.47
N ALA A 21 7.69 8.79 3.33
CA ALA A 21 7.22 7.83 2.32
C ALA A 21 8.35 6.91 1.79
N PRO A 22 9.58 7.38 1.47
CA PRO A 22 10.69 6.48 1.12
C PRO A 22 10.98 5.43 2.20
N ARG A 23 11.07 5.82 3.48
CA ARG A 23 11.30 4.88 4.58
C ARG A 23 10.12 3.94 4.81
N LEU A 24 8.87 4.37 4.57
CA LEU A 24 7.71 3.49 4.67
C LEU A 24 7.67 2.47 3.52
N VAL A 25 8.05 2.85 2.30
CA VAL A 25 8.18 1.88 1.18
C VAL A 25 9.26 0.85 1.49
N ASP A 26 10.46 1.28 1.89
CA ASP A 26 11.54 0.40 2.32
C ASP A 26 11.11 -0.52 3.48
N TYR A 27 10.37 0.01 4.47
CA TYR A 27 9.76 -0.82 5.53
C TYR A 27 8.80 -1.87 4.95
N CYS A 28 7.87 -1.47 4.08
CA CYS A 28 6.89 -2.38 3.49
C CYS A 28 7.54 -3.53 2.71
N LEU A 29 8.54 -3.22 1.88
CA LEU A 29 9.26 -4.22 1.08
C LEU A 29 10.15 -5.12 1.96
N ARG A 30 10.84 -4.57 2.96
CA ARG A 30 11.68 -5.37 3.87
C ARG A 30 10.86 -6.31 4.77
N HIS A 31 9.68 -5.88 5.22
CA HIS A 31 8.82 -6.67 6.10
C HIS A 31 7.79 -7.55 5.35
N GLY A 32 7.57 -7.32 4.05
CA GLY A 32 6.61 -8.09 3.25
C GLY A 32 5.16 -7.74 3.59
N ILE A 33 4.82 -6.46 3.57
CA ILE A 33 3.47 -5.99 3.93
C ILE A 33 2.47 -6.29 2.81
N ASP A 34 1.72 -7.38 2.96
CA ASP A 34 0.75 -7.87 1.97
C ASP A 34 -0.39 -6.86 1.69
N VAL A 35 -0.81 -6.08 2.68
CA VAL A 35 -2.00 -5.22 2.63
C VAL A 35 -1.69 -3.82 3.14
N ILE A 36 -2.01 -2.80 2.35
CA ILE A 36 -2.06 -1.40 2.82
C ILE A 36 -3.47 -0.80 2.69
N ASN A 37 -3.81 0.14 3.57
CA ASN A 37 -5.05 0.91 3.52
C ASN A 37 -4.76 2.39 3.73
N VAL A 38 -4.96 3.19 2.69
CA VAL A 38 -4.45 4.57 2.57
C VAL A 38 -5.41 5.42 1.74
N THR A 39 -5.26 6.75 1.78
CA THR A 39 -6.00 7.61 0.85
C THR A 39 -5.35 7.61 -0.55
N PRO A 40 -6.12 7.78 -1.64
CA PRO A 40 -5.60 7.89 -3.01
C PRO A 40 -4.41 8.86 -3.20
N THR A 41 -4.39 10.01 -2.54
CA THR A 41 -3.26 10.96 -2.60
C THR A 41 -2.00 10.36 -1.98
N TYR A 42 -2.11 9.71 -0.82
CA TYR A 42 -0.95 9.09 -0.16
C TYR A 42 -0.49 7.81 -0.88
N ALA A 43 -1.42 7.04 -1.46
CA ALA A 43 -1.10 5.91 -2.33
C ALA A 43 -0.24 6.33 -3.54
N GLN A 44 -0.59 7.44 -4.21
CA GLN A 44 0.22 7.99 -5.32
C GLN A 44 1.64 8.35 -4.88
N GLN A 45 1.83 8.88 -3.67
CA GLN A 45 3.15 9.13 -3.12
C GLN A 45 3.95 7.84 -2.90
N LEU A 46 3.37 6.82 -2.25
CA LEU A 46 4.06 5.55 -2.01
C LEU A 46 4.39 4.79 -3.31
N VAL A 47 3.51 4.86 -4.32
CA VAL A 47 3.78 4.30 -5.65
C VAL A 47 4.93 5.03 -6.34
N ALA A 48 5.01 6.36 -6.22
CA ALA A 48 6.12 7.15 -6.77
C ALA A 48 7.47 6.86 -6.09
N GLU A 49 7.47 6.54 -4.79
CA GLU A 49 8.66 6.08 -4.04
C GLU A 49 8.97 4.58 -4.24
N GLY A 50 8.23 3.89 -5.12
CA GLY A 50 8.60 2.55 -5.62
C GLY A 50 7.87 1.35 -5.03
N LEU A 51 6.77 1.54 -4.28
CA LEU A 51 6.04 0.46 -3.57
C LEU A 51 5.63 -0.74 -4.45
N LEU A 52 5.44 -0.54 -5.75
CA LEU A 52 4.95 -1.55 -6.68
C LEU A 52 6.02 -2.12 -7.63
N GLU A 53 7.27 -1.68 -7.53
CA GLU A 53 8.29 -2.00 -8.54
C GLU A 53 8.98 -3.38 -8.33
N ASP A 54 8.83 -3.99 -7.16
CA ASP A 54 9.35 -5.34 -6.85
C ASP A 54 8.21 -6.34 -6.56
N PRO A 55 7.67 -7.03 -7.57
CA PRO A 55 6.24 -8.55 -7.14
C PRO A 55 6.81 -9.77 -6.44
N GLU A 56 8.05 -9.70 -5.96
CA GLU A 56 8.48 -10.59 -4.86
C GLU A 56 8.21 -9.94 -3.49
N ARG A 57 7.94 -8.62 -3.43
CA ARG A 57 7.82 -7.81 -2.20
C ARG A 57 6.68 -6.80 -2.14
N ARG A 58 6.07 -6.43 -3.28
CA ARG A 58 4.98 -5.45 -3.36
C ARG A 58 3.72 -5.94 -2.64
N PRO A 59 2.87 -5.06 -2.07
CA PRO A 59 1.61 -5.47 -1.47
C PRO A 59 0.69 -6.19 -2.47
N ALA A 60 0.12 -7.31 -2.04
CA ALA A 60 -0.89 -8.05 -2.80
C ALA A 60 -2.24 -7.30 -2.87
N LEU A 61 -2.53 -6.43 -1.89
CA LEU A 61 -3.78 -5.69 -1.79
C LEU A 61 -3.56 -4.22 -1.39
N VAL A 62 -4.02 -3.30 -2.25
CA VAL A 62 -4.04 -1.86 -1.97
C VAL A 62 -5.48 -1.40 -1.81
N LEU A 63 -5.87 -1.11 -0.56
CA LEU A 63 -7.16 -0.52 -0.23
C LEU A 63 -7.05 1.01 -0.29
N LEU A 64 -7.96 1.62 -1.04
CA LEU A 64 -8.09 3.06 -1.22
C LEU A 64 -9.43 3.55 -0.64
N GLY A 65 -9.43 4.66 0.07
CA GLY A 65 -10.66 5.28 0.57
C GLY A 65 -10.50 6.72 1.05
N GLY A 66 -11.63 7.38 1.34
CA GLY A 66 -11.67 8.75 1.89
C GLY A 66 -11.46 9.90 0.89
N GLU A 67 -10.97 9.61 -0.32
CA GLU A 67 -10.85 10.56 -1.43
C GLU A 67 -11.29 9.88 -2.74
N ALA A 68 -11.44 10.65 -3.82
CA ALA A 68 -11.67 10.07 -5.15
C ALA A 68 -10.39 9.46 -5.73
N VAL A 69 -10.44 8.20 -6.17
CA VAL A 69 -9.33 7.54 -6.87
C VAL A 69 -9.07 8.21 -8.21
N THR A 70 -7.81 8.55 -8.50
CA THR A 70 -7.43 9.10 -9.81
C THR A 70 -7.35 8.00 -10.88
N PRO A 71 -7.72 8.27 -12.15
CA PRO A 71 -7.61 7.28 -13.21
C PRO A 71 -6.18 6.73 -13.38
N THR A 72 -5.16 7.57 -13.20
CA THR A 72 -3.75 7.18 -13.28
C THR A 72 -3.34 6.18 -12.19
N LEU A 73 -3.77 6.40 -10.94
CA LEU A 73 -3.52 5.44 -9.85
C LEU A 73 -4.25 4.13 -10.10
N TRP A 74 -5.51 4.20 -10.54
CA TRP A 74 -6.32 3.01 -10.80
C TRP A 74 -5.76 2.16 -11.94
N GLN A 75 -5.33 2.82 -13.03
CA GLN A 75 -4.65 2.15 -14.14
C GLN A 75 -3.33 1.53 -13.69
N ARG A 76 -2.49 2.25 -12.93
CA ARG A 76 -1.21 1.71 -12.44
C ARG A 76 -1.41 0.47 -11.55
N LEU A 77 -2.44 0.46 -10.70
CA LEU A 77 -2.80 -0.72 -9.91
C LEU A 77 -3.27 -1.88 -10.80
N ALA A 78 -4.16 -1.62 -11.77
CA ALA A 78 -4.65 -2.65 -12.69
C ALA A 78 -3.58 -3.21 -13.65
N GLU A 79 -2.50 -2.48 -13.91
CA GLU A 79 -1.33 -2.90 -14.69
C GLU A 79 -0.26 -3.63 -13.84
N THR A 80 -0.40 -3.67 -12.51
CA THR A 80 0.58 -4.29 -11.60
C THR A 80 0.17 -5.72 -11.27
N GLU A 81 0.69 -6.71 -12.02
CA GLU A 81 0.22 -8.11 -12.01
C GLU A 81 0.11 -8.78 -10.62
N GLY A 82 0.99 -8.45 -9.67
CA GLY A 82 0.96 -9.02 -8.31
C GLY A 82 -0.04 -8.37 -7.35
N THR A 83 -0.79 -7.34 -7.75
CA THR A 83 -1.50 -6.44 -6.83
C THR A 83 -2.96 -6.21 -7.24
N VAL A 84 -3.87 -6.36 -6.28
CA VAL A 84 -5.28 -5.98 -6.42
C VAL A 84 -5.50 -4.59 -5.82
N GLY A 85 -6.06 -3.67 -6.61
CA GLY A 85 -6.60 -2.41 -6.10
C GLY A 85 -8.07 -2.56 -5.70
N TYR A 86 -8.47 -2.00 -4.56
CA TYR A 86 -9.88 -1.93 -4.14
C TYR A 86 -10.23 -0.50 -3.67
N ASN A 87 -11.43 -0.04 -3.99
CA ASN A 87 -11.93 1.29 -3.61
C ASN A 87 -13.11 1.14 -2.62
N LEU A 88 -13.07 1.89 -1.51
CA LEU A 88 -13.96 1.76 -0.35
C LEU A 88 -14.97 2.92 -0.21
#